data_AF-A0A2D7XHY1-F1
#
_entry.id   AF-A0A2D7XHY1-F1
#
_cell.length_a   1.000
_cell.length_b   1.000
_cell.length_c   1.000
_cell.angle_alpha   90.00
_cell.angle_beta   90.00
_cell.angle_gamma   90.00
#
_symmetry.space_group_name_H-M   'P 1'
#
loop_
_entity.id
_entity.type
_entity.pdbx_description
1 polymer ?
#
loop_
_entity_poly.entity_id
_entity_poly.type
_entity_poly.pdbx_seq_one_letter_code
_entity_poly.pdbx_strand_id
1 'polypeptide(L)' 'FRNKGRITHAIESGDFASKTGLPDLNPETDRAMICGSPAMLEDLSNMLDARGFEISPGVGEPGDYVIERAFVEK' A
#
# COMPACT_ATOMS: atom_id res chain seq x y z
N PHE A 1 7.42 19.84 8.63
CA PHE A 1 7.03 18.95 7.52
C PHE A 1 5.56 19.14 7.17
N ARG A 2 5.23 19.17 5.87
CA ARG A 2 3.85 19.34 5.35
C ARG A 2 2.94 18.15 5.67
N ASN A 3 3.49 16.93 5.62
CA ASN A 3 2.80 15.68 5.96
C ASN A 3 3.38 15.10 7.25
N LYS A 4 2.55 14.38 8.00
CA LYS A 4 2.90 13.71 9.26
C LYS A 4 2.16 12.37 9.34
N GLY A 5 2.72 11.43 10.09
CA GLY A 5 2.12 10.10 10.31
C GLY A 5 2.63 9.03 9.33
N ARG A 6 2.10 7.82 9.50
CA ARG A 6 2.37 6.67 8.61
C ARG A 6 1.41 6.69 7.43
N ILE A 7 1.85 6.13 6.30
CA ILE A 7 1.06 6.08 5.06
C ILE A 7 -0.26 5.31 5.24
N THR A 8 -0.27 4.23 6.03
CA THR A 8 -1.48 3.47 6.38
C THR A 8 -2.53 4.36 7.03
N HIS A 9 -2.13 5.14 8.03
CA HIS A 9 -3.02 6.08 8.69
C HIS A 9 -3.53 7.19 7.74
N ALA A 10 -2.68 7.69 6.85
CA ALA A 10 -3.10 8.69 5.86
C ALA A 10 -4.15 8.13 4.89
N ILE A 11 -4.05 6.85 4.52
CA ILE A 11 -5.00 6.17 3.63
C ILE A 11 -6.31 5.83 4.37
N GLU A 12 -6.25 5.43 5.64
CA GLU A 12 -7.44 5.12 6.45
C GLU A 12 -8.24 6.36 6.84
N SER A 13 -7.55 7.48 7.11
CA SER A 13 -8.19 8.74 7.49
C SER A 13 -8.75 9.55 6.31
N GLY A 14 -8.51 9.12 5.07
CA GLY A 14 -8.83 9.88 3.86
C GLY A 14 -7.91 11.08 3.59
N ASP A 15 -6.91 11.32 4.45
CA ASP A 15 -5.92 12.39 4.28
C ASP A 15 -5.11 12.22 2.99
N PHE A 16 -4.82 10.98 2.59
CA PHE A 16 -4.15 10.66 1.35
C PHE A 16 -4.95 11.16 0.13
N ALA A 17 -6.21 10.75 0.01
CA ALA A 17 -7.11 11.15 -1.08
C ALA A 17 -7.30 12.67 -1.13
N SER A 18 -7.57 13.29 0.03
CA SER A 18 -7.71 14.74 0.17
C SER A 18 -6.48 15.52 -0.32
N LYS A 19 -5.27 15.05 0.01
CA LYS A 19 -4.03 15.74 -0.34
C LYS A 19 -3.56 15.50 -1.77
N THR A 20 -3.88 14.35 -2.36
CA THR A 20 -3.54 14.03 -3.75
C THR A 20 -4.59 14.57 -4.72
N GLY A 21 -5.80 14.84 -4.24
CA GLY A 21 -6.94 15.21 -5.08
C GLY A 21 -7.50 14.02 -5.87
N LEU A 22 -7.14 12.80 -5.47
CA LEU A 22 -7.62 11.55 -6.06
C LEU A 22 -8.76 10.98 -5.20
N PRO A 23 -9.63 10.13 -5.78
CA PRO A 23 -10.56 9.31 -5.00
C PRO A 23 -9.83 8.38 -4.02
N ASP A 24 -10.60 7.77 -3.12
CA ASP A 24 -10.11 6.67 -2.30
C ASP A 24 -9.67 5.48 -3.18
N LEU A 25 -8.73 4.68 -2.66
CA LEU A 25 -8.19 3.52 -3.36
C LEU A 25 -9.30 2.52 -3.76
N ASN A 26 -9.28 2.14 -5.03
CA ASN A 26 -10.22 1.22 -5.66
C ASN A 26 -9.47 0.09 -6.39
N PRO A 27 -9.67 -1.19 -6.03
CA PRO A 27 -8.98 -2.31 -6.66
C PRO A 27 -9.29 -2.45 -8.17
N GLU A 28 -10.41 -1.91 -8.66
CA GLU A 28 -10.74 -1.95 -10.09
C GLU A 28 -9.83 -1.04 -10.93
N THR A 29 -9.30 0.04 -10.35
CA THR A 29 -8.60 1.09 -11.10
C THR A 29 -7.18 1.34 -10.65
N ASP A 30 -6.84 1.03 -9.40
CA ASP A 30 -5.56 1.38 -8.79
C ASP A 30 -4.62 0.19 -8.70
N ARG A 31 -3.32 0.46 -8.81
CA ARG A 31 -2.25 -0.53 -8.66
C ARG A 31 -1.16 0.02 -7.75
N ALA A 32 -0.54 -0.85 -6.95
CA ALA A 32 0.46 -0.43 -5.96
C ALA A 32 1.77 -1.22 -6.05
N MET A 33 2.88 -0.54 -5.78
CA MET A 33 4.20 -1.15 -5.58
C MET A 33 4.75 -0.65 -4.25
N ILE A 34 5.07 -1.56 -3.34
CA ILE A 34 5.39 -1.23 -1.95
C ILE A 34 6.79 -1.73 -1.63
N CYS A 35 7.66 -0.82 -1.21
CA CYS A 35 9.00 -1.16 -0.72
C CYS A 35 9.22 -0.53 0.65
N GLY A 36 9.57 -1.35 1.65
CA GLY A 36 9.64 -0.88 3.04
C GLY A 36 10.17 -1.91 4.03
N SER A 37 10.06 -1.59 5.32
CA SER A 37 10.40 -2.52 6.41
C SER A 37 9.42 -3.70 6.44
N PRO A 38 9.81 -4.86 7.01
CA PRO A 38 8.91 -6.01 7.12
C PRO A 38 7.55 -5.66 7.75
N ALA A 39 7.55 -4.91 8.86
CA ALA A 39 6.32 -4.45 9.51
C ALA A 39 5.48 -3.51 8.64
N MET A 40 6.11 -2.60 7.88
CA MET A 40 5.38 -1.71 6.98
C MET A 40 4.70 -2.49 5.83
N LEU A 41 5.39 -3.51 5.30
CA LEU A 41 4.84 -4.35 4.25
C LEU A 41 3.65 -5.15 4.75
N GLU A 42 3.75 -5.74 5.95
CA GLU A 42 2.65 -6.48 6.59
C GLU A 42 1.43 -5.57 6.81
N ASP A 43 1.63 -4.40 7.43
CA ASP A 43 0.55 -3.44 7.70
C ASP A 43 -0.15 -3.00 6.40
N LEU A 44 0.61 -2.65 5.36
CA LEU A 44 0.03 -2.20 4.09
C LEU A 44 -0.63 -3.33 3.28
N SER A 45 -0.05 -4.53 3.28
CA SER A 45 -0.62 -5.68 2.57
C SER A 45 -1.97 -6.04 3.19
N ASN A 46 -2.04 -6.14 4.53
CA ASN A 46 -3.29 -6.37 5.24
C ASN A 46 -4.36 -5.31 4.94
N MET A 47 -3.96 -4.03 4.87
CA MET A 47 -4.86 -2.92 4.54
C MET A 47 -5.38 -3.00 3.09
N LEU A 48 -4.54 -3.39 2.13
CA LEU A 48 -4.93 -3.55 0.73
C LEU A 48 -5.80 -4.78 0.52
N ASP A 49 -5.45 -5.91 1.15
CA ASP A 49 -6.25 -7.14 1.13
C ASP A 49 -7.66 -6.89 1.70
N ALA A 50 -7.75 -6.16 2.82
CA ALA A 50 -9.03 -5.77 3.41
C ALA A 50 -9.88 -4.85 2.50
N ARG A 51 -9.25 -4.18 1.53
CA ARG A 51 -9.90 -3.33 0.51
C ARG A 51 -10.18 -4.08 -0.80
N GLY A 52 -9.86 -5.38 -0.87
CA GLY A 52 -10.13 -6.23 -2.04
C GLY A 52 -9.07 -6.16 -3.14
N PHE A 53 -7.88 -5.64 -2.86
CA PHE A 53 -6.74 -5.76 -3.77
C PHE A 53 -6.15 -7.17 -3.66
N GLU A 54 -5.73 -7.75 -4.78
CA GLU A 54 -5.06 -9.05 -4.80
C GLU A 54 -3.55 -8.86 -4.99
N ILE A 55 -2.74 -9.48 -4.12
CA ILE A 55 -1.28 -9.46 -4.27
C ILE A 55 -0.85 -10.29 -5.49
N SER A 56 0.20 -9.84 -6.20
CA SER A 56 0.92 -10.68 -7.15
C SER A 56 1.47 -11.93 -6.44
N PRO A 57 1.11 -13.15 -6.88
CA PRO A 57 1.61 -14.38 -6.25
C PRO A 57 3.13 -14.57 -6.39
N GLY A 58 3.73 -13.95 -7.41
CA GLY A 58 5.14 -14.12 -7.71
C GLY A 58 5.59 -13.41 -9.00
N VAL A 59 6.90 -13.50 -9.26
CA VAL A 59 7.53 -12.87 -10.43
C VAL A 59 6.91 -13.43 -11.71
N GLY A 60 6.36 -12.54 -12.54
CA GLY A 60 5.73 -12.89 -13.82
C GLY A 60 4.23 -13.17 -13.72
N GLU A 61 3.67 -13.18 -12.51
CA GLU A 61 2.23 -13.33 -12.28
C GLU A 61 1.59 -11.98 -11.92
N PRO A 62 0.56 -11.52 -12.65
CA PRO A 62 -0.06 -10.25 -12.38
C PRO A 62 -0.83 -10.27 -11.05
N GLY A 63 -0.90 -9.09 -10.42
CA GLY A 63 -1.75 -8.81 -9.28
C GLY A 63 -1.99 -7.31 -9.19
N ASP A 64 -2.84 -6.88 -8.27
CA ASP A 64 -3.14 -5.48 -8.06
C ASP A 64 -2.01 -4.74 -7.35
N TYR A 65 -1.22 -5.46 -6.55
CA TYR A 65 -0.03 -4.90 -5.95
C TYR A 65 1.15 -5.89 -5.82
N VAL A 66 2.34 -5.32 -5.67
CA VAL A 66 3.60 -6.05 -5.44
C VAL A 66 4.30 -5.49 -4.20
N ILE A 67 5.07 -6.34 -3.51
CA ILE A 67 5.85 -5.96 -2.34
C ILE A 67 7.33 -6.32 -2.48
N GLU A 68 8.20 -5.51 -1.88
CA GLU A 68 9.63 -5.76 -1.78
C GLU A 68 10.16 -5.31 -0.41
N ARG A 69 10.99 -6.16 0.23
CA ARG A 69 11.69 -5.79 1.48
C ARG A 69 12.83 -4.82 1.17
N ALA A 70 12.72 -3.60 1.68
CA ALA A 70 13.78 -2.60 1.56
C ALA A 70 15.05 -3.01 2.34
N PHE A 71 14.86 -3.77 3.42
CA PHE A 71 15.93 -4.34 4.25
C PHE A 71 15.39 -5.52 5.07
N VAL A 72 16.29 -6.24 5.72
CA VAL A 72 15.99 -7.28 6.71
C VAL A 72 16.65 -6.92 8.04
N GLU A 73 16.04 -7.33 9.16
CA GLU A 73 16.70 -7.25 10.46
C GLU A 73 17.92 -8.20 10.49
N LYS A 74 18.95 -7.80 11.24
CA LYS A 74 20.19 -8.57 11.38
C LYS A 74 20.04 -9.68 12.42
#